data_AF-A0A7S3J0J5-F1
#
_entry.id   AF-A0A7S3J0J5-F1
#
_cell.length_a   1.000
_cell.length_b   1.000
_cell.length_c   1.000
_cell.angle_alpha   90.00
_cell.angle_beta   90.00
_cell.angle_gamma   90.00
#
_symmetry.space_group_name_H-M   'P 1'
#
loop_
_entity.id
_entity.type
_entity.pdbx_description
1 polymer ?
#
loop_
_entity_poly.entity_id
_entity_poly.type
_entity_poly.pdbx_seq_one_letter_code
_entity_poly.pdbx_strand_id
1 'polypeptide(L)'
;RLFDKELKSHITSSKRKGNITDKIEKHLLIEDAQLGSIPLNVQLKIGAFLTNIMCKNLKYTIGKKKHLLLKAQVIRKNKTKEIGYVTFNKSFIEYFIAEIDKVHDLNIHIERSLPMIYKPAPWKNFLFGAYYLKQTKMAKIFANFREAHHLLNKSDMSKICNSLNIISDIRWRVNKDVLEMIEYIWSIGGGPG
;
A
#
# COMPACT_ATOMS: atom_id res chain seq x y z
N ARG A 1 17.71 -33.36 -7.25
CA ARG A 1 17.45 -34.70 -7.85
C ARG A 1 16.46 -35.55 -7.03
N LEU A 2 16.55 -35.63 -5.70
CA LEU A 2 15.53 -36.28 -4.85
C LEU A 2 14.28 -35.41 -4.65
N PHE A 3 14.47 -34.12 -4.35
CA PHE A 3 13.39 -33.12 -4.25
C PHE A 3 12.51 -33.02 -5.50
N ASP A 4 13.10 -33.08 -6.71
CA ASP A 4 12.33 -33.01 -7.97
C ASP A 4 11.47 -34.25 -8.22
N LYS A 5 11.87 -35.41 -7.65
CA LYS A 5 11.11 -36.65 -7.76
C LYS A 5 9.92 -36.66 -6.80
N GLU A 6 10.09 -36.14 -5.58
CA GLU A 6 9.00 -35.95 -4.62
C GLU A 6 8.00 -34.89 -5.06
N LEU A 7 8.46 -33.79 -5.67
CA LEU A 7 7.56 -32.78 -6.22
C LEU A 7 6.73 -33.36 -7.38
N LYS A 8 7.35 -34.15 -8.26
CA LYS A 8 6.65 -34.80 -9.38
C LYS A 8 5.69 -35.91 -8.92
N SER A 9 6.00 -36.64 -7.85
CA SER A 9 5.07 -37.64 -7.27
C SER A 9 3.87 -36.97 -6.58
N HIS A 10 4.07 -35.81 -5.94
CA HIS A 10 2.96 -35.01 -5.38
C HIS A 10 2.06 -34.39 -6.47
N ILE A 11 2.63 -33.94 -7.58
CA ILE A 11 1.86 -33.40 -8.72
C ILE A 11 1.07 -34.51 -9.43
N THR A 12 1.64 -35.71 -9.56
CA THR A 12 0.96 -36.85 -10.20
C THR A 12 -0.11 -37.50 -9.32
N SER A 13 0.03 -37.50 -7.99
CA SER A 13 -1.03 -37.95 -7.08
C SER A 13 -2.19 -36.94 -6.95
N SER A 14 -1.91 -35.65 -7.13
CA SER A 14 -2.91 -34.57 -7.11
C SER A 14 -3.86 -34.58 -8.32
N LYS A 15 -3.48 -35.20 -9.45
CA LYS A 15 -4.33 -35.33 -10.65
C LYS A 15 -5.62 -36.15 -10.43
N ARG A 16 -5.82 -36.79 -9.28
CA ARG A 16 -7.07 -37.49 -8.90
C ARG A 16 -7.94 -36.77 -7.86
N LYS A 17 -7.60 -35.55 -7.43
CA LYS A 17 -8.46 -34.72 -6.57
C LYS A 17 -8.76 -33.37 -7.23
N GLY A 18 -9.48 -33.42 -8.35
CA GLY A 18 -9.97 -32.24 -9.08
C GLY A 18 -11.05 -31.41 -8.36
N ASN A 19 -10.93 -31.23 -7.03
CA ASN A 19 -11.89 -30.46 -6.23
C ASN A 19 -11.25 -29.63 -5.11
N ILE A 20 -9.95 -29.83 -4.78
CA ILE A 20 -9.30 -29.08 -3.68
C ILE A 20 -8.48 -27.91 -4.22
N THR A 21 -7.78 -28.09 -5.34
CA THR A 21 -7.03 -27.00 -6.00
C THR A 21 -7.97 -25.89 -6.46
N ASP A 22 -9.12 -26.24 -7.03
CA ASP A 22 -10.14 -25.28 -7.47
C ASP A 22 -10.77 -24.50 -6.30
N LYS A 23 -10.79 -25.06 -5.09
CA LYS A 23 -11.28 -24.38 -3.89
C LYS A 23 -10.25 -23.41 -3.31
N ILE A 24 -8.97 -23.77 -3.35
CA ILE A 24 -7.88 -22.90 -2.88
C ILE A 24 -7.63 -21.74 -3.86
N GLU A 25 -7.70 -21.99 -5.17
CA GLU A 25 -7.66 -20.92 -6.19
C GLU A 25 -8.84 -19.94 -6.06
N LYS A 26 -10.04 -20.44 -5.73
CA LYS A 26 -11.21 -19.58 -5.45
C LYS A 26 -11.08 -18.78 -4.15
N HIS A 27 -10.38 -19.29 -3.14
CA HIS A 27 -10.26 -18.62 -1.84
C HIS A 27 -9.15 -17.56 -1.76
N LEU A 28 -8.11 -17.63 -2.60
CA LEU A 28 -7.05 -16.61 -2.67
C LEU A 28 -7.36 -15.45 -3.63
N LEU A 29 -8.43 -15.59 -4.42
CA LEU A 29 -8.93 -14.60 -5.37
C LEU A 29 -10.35 -14.17 -4.99
N ILE A 30 -10.66 -14.05 -3.69
CA ILE A 30 -11.78 -13.17 -3.31
C ILE A 30 -11.34 -11.80 -3.80
N GLU A 31 -11.96 -11.35 -4.89
CA GLU A 31 -11.80 -9.99 -5.37
C GLU A 31 -12.08 -9.10 -4.16
N ASP A 32 -11.13 -8.27 -3.71
CA ASP A 32 -11.41 -7.27 -2.67
C ASP A 32 -12.61 -6.39 -3.05
N ALA A 33 -12.93 -6.32 -4.34
CA ALA A 33 -14.15 -5.73 -4.89
C ALA A 33 -15.47 -6.40 -4.44
N GLN A 34 -15.45 -7.68 -4.04
CA GLN A 34 -16.59 -8.46 -3.51
C GLN A 34 -16.75 -8.32 -2.00
N LEU A 35 -15.73 -7.87 -1.26
CA LEU A 35 -15.95 -7.30 0.07
C LEU A 35 -16.70 -5.98 -0.16
N GLY A 36 -18.02 -6.02 -0.06
CA GLY A 36 -18.87 -4.84 -0.23
C GLY A 36 -18.28 -3.64 0.52
N SER A 37 -18.10 -2.53 -0.19
CA SER A 37 -17.52 -1.33 0.41
C SER A 37 -18.41 -0.87 1.56
N ILE A 38 -17.84 -0.74 2.76
CA ILE A 38 -18.54 -0.19 3.92
C ILE A 38 -19.12 1.18 3.51
N PRO A 39 -20.43 1.45 3.74
CA PRO A 39 -21.02 2.73 3.39
C PRO A 39 -20.24 3.90 4.01
N LEU A 40 -20.11 5.00 3.26
CA LEU A 40 -19.29 6.15 3.68
C LEU A 40 -19.62 6.66 5.09
N ASN A 41 -20.92 6.71 5.44
CA ASN A 41 -21.35 7.13 6.78
C ASN A 41 -20.80 6.21 7.89
N VAL A 42 -20.82 4.89 7.65
CA VAL A 42 -20.30 3.90 8.60
C VAL A 42 -18.78 3.99 8.67
N GLN A 43 -18.10 4.12 7.53
CA GLN A 43 -16.64 4.31 7.48
C GLN A 43 -16.21 5.57 8.25
N LEU A 44 -16.93 6.68 8.10
CA LEU A 44 -16.66 7.93 8.82
C LEU A 44 -16.88 7.77 10.32
N LYS A 45 -17.95 7.10 10.75
CA LYS A 45 -18.24 6.85 12.17
C LYS A 45 -17.17 5.95 12.81
N ILE A 46 -16.81 4.86 12.14
CA ILE A 46 -15.75 3.95 12.61
C ILE A 46 -14.41 4.67 12.67
N GLY A 47 -14.04 5.39 11.61
CA GLY A 47 -12.81 6.18 11.56
C GLY A 47 -12.74 7.24 12.65
N ALA A 48 -13.83 7.99 12.87
CA ALA A 48 -13.93 8.98 13.94
C ALA A 48 -13.82 8.34 15.34
N PHE A 49 -14.46 7.19 15.54
CA PHE A 49 -14.40 6.47 16.81
C PHE A 49 -12.98 5.97 17.11
N LEU A 50 -12.33 5.31 16.14
CA LEU A 50 -10.95 4.83 16.27
C LEU A 50 -9.97 5.99 16.51
N THR A 51 -10.13 7.09 15.77
CA THR A 51 -9.29 8.29 15.95
C THR A 51 -9.50 8.90 17.34
N ASN A 52 -10.73 8.91 17.86
CA ASN A 52 -11.03 9.39 19.20
C ASN A 52 -10.37 8.52 20.29
N ILE A 53 -10.42 7.20 20.14
CA ILE A 53 -9.71 6.26 21.01
C ILE A 53 -8.21 6.55 20.97
N MET A 54 -7.65 6.73 19.77
CA MET A 54 -6.23 7.03 19.57
C MET A 54 -5.81 8.32 20.28
N CYS A 55 -6.59 9.40 20.11
CA CYS A 55 -6.34 10.69 20.75
C CYS A 55 -6.41 10.65 22.29
N LYS A 56 -7.27 9.80 22.86
CA LYS A 56 -7.45 9.70 24.32
C LYS A 56 -6.42 8.79 24.99
N ASN A 57 -6.02 7.73 24.30
CA ASN A 57 -5.27 6.63 24.91
C ASN A 57 -3.79 6.63 24.55
N LEU A 58 -3.39 7.14 23.38
CA LEU A 58 -1.98 7.15 23.00
C LEU A 58 -1.21 8.18 23.83
N LYS A 59 -0.34 7.65 24.69
CA LYS A 59 0.56 8.40 25.55
C LYS A 59 1.97 7.92 25.30
N TYR A 60 2.92 8.85 25.34
CA TYR A 60 4.34 8.56 25.29
C TYR A 60 5.02 9.16 26.53
N THR A 61 6.13 8.55 26.92
CA THR A 61 6.91 8.96 28.10
C THR A 61 8.17 9.67 27.65
N ILE A 62 8.35 10.90 28.14
CA ILE A 62 9.65 11.58 28.09
C ILE A 62 10.15 11.66 29.54
N GLY A 63 11.18 10.88 29.86
CA GLY A 63 11.67 10.75 31.23
C GLY A 63 10.57 10.25 32.19
N LYS A 64 10.24 11.06 33.21
CA LYS A 64 9.21 10.72 34.21
C LYS A 64 7.80 11.18 33.84
N LYS A 65 7.63 12.01 32.79
CA LYS A 65 6.34 12.62 32.43
C LYS A 65 5.66 11.85 31.30
N LYS A 66 4.35 11.64 31.43
CA LYS A 66 3.48 11.05 30.39
C LYS A 66 2.76 12.17 29.64
N HIS A 67 2.94 12.20 28.32
CA HIS A 67 2.31 13.18 27.44
C HIS A 67 1.37 12.47 26.46
N LEU A 68 0.27 13.12 26.07
CA LEU A 68 -0.57 12.63 24.98
C LEU A 68 0.19 12.78 23.66
N LEU A 69 0.14 11.73 22.84
CA LEU A 69 0.79 11.69 21.53
C LEU A 69 0.08 12.59 20.53
N LEU A 70 -1.25 12.53 20.52
CA LEU A 70 -2.10 13.23 19.58
C LEU A 70 -2.96 14.27 20.28
N LYS A 71 -3.20 15.38 19.59
CA LYS A 71 -4.12 16.44 20.01
C LYS A 71 -5.01 16.84 18.84
N ALA A 72 -6.32 16.72 19.04
CA ALA A 72 -7.31 17.29 18.14
C ALA A 72 -7.31 18.82 18.25
N GLN A 73 -7.27 19.51 17.11
CA GLN A 73 -7.25 20.96 17.01
C GLN A 73 -8.25 21.41 15.93
N VAL A 74 -8.69 22.66 16.01
CA VAL A 74 -9.60 23.27 15.03
C VAL A 74 -8.98 24.58 14.57
N ILE A 75 -8.78 24.72 13.26
CA ILE A 75 -8.38 25.99 12.63
C ILE A 75 -9.62 26.59 12.00
N ARG A 76 -9.86 27.86 12.32
CA ARG A 76 -10.86 28.67 11.65
C ARG A 76 -10.20 29.37 10.45
N LYS A 77 -10.54 28.96 9.22
CA LYS A 77 -10.01 29.60 8.01
C LYS A 77 -10.78 30.89 7.67
N ASN A 78 -12.12 30.87 7.81
CA ASN A 78 -13.02 32.00 7.56
C ASN A 78 -14.09 32.11 8.66
N LYS A 79 -14.92 33.17 8.67
CA LYS A 79 -16.06 33.29 9.60
C LYS A 79 -17.02 32.10 9.56
N THR A 80 -17.14 31.42 8.42
CA THR A 80 -18.13 30.34 8.18
C THR A 80 -17.56 28.92 8.12
N LYS A 81 -16.24 28.75 8.03
CA LYS A 81 -15.63 27.43 7.81
C LYS A 81 -14.52 27.14 8.81
N GLU A 82 -14.77 26.14 9.64
CA GLU A 82 -13.82 25.56 10.59
C GLU A 82 -13.37 24.19 10.08
N ILE A 83 -12.08 23.89 10.23
CA ILE A 83 -11.49 22.63 9.80
C ILE A 83 -10.80 22.00 11.02
N GLY A 84 -11.27 20.82 11.41
CA GLY A 84 -10.63 20.00 12.43
C GLY A 84 -9.45 19.21 11.86
N TYR A 85 -8.35 19.14 12.60
CA TYR A 85 -7.17 18.35 12.25
C TYR A 85 -6.57 17.73 13.52
N VAL A 86 -5.89 16.61 13.35
CA VAL A 86 -5.18 15.95 14.45
C VAL A 86 -3.70 16.24 14.29
N THR A 87 -3.07 16.65 15.39
CA THR A 87 -1.65 16.98 15.43
C THR A 87 -0.91 16.05 16.35
N PHE A 88 0.32 15.69 15.99
CA PHE A 88 1.26 15.08 16.92
C PHE A 88 1.81 16.14 17.88
N ASN A 89 2.16 15.70 19.08
CA ASN A 89 2.90 16.53 20.02
C ASN A 89 4.28 16.86 19.44
N LYS A 90 4.67 18.14 19.48
CA LYS A 90 5.96 18.62 18.94
C LYS A 90 7.15 17.88 19.55
N SER A 91 7.14 17.69 20.87
CA SER A 91 8.22 16.99 21.57
C SER A 91 8.32 15.51 21.19
N PHE A 92 7.20 14.88 20.80
CA PHE A 92 7.25 13.53 20.23
C PHE A 92 7.89 13.54 18.84
N ILE A 93 7.52 14.49 17.98
CA ILE A 93 8.08 14.57 16.62
C ILE A 93 9.60 14.77 16.69
N GLU A 94 10.07 15.69 17.52
CA GLU A 94 11.50 15.97 17.71
C GLU A 94 12.25 14.71 18.17
N TYR A 95 11.72 14.01 19.18
CA TYR A 95 12.28 12.75 19.65
C TYR A 95 12.26 11.67 18.56
N PHE A 96 11.14 11.53 17.87
CA PHE A 96 10.94 10.50 16.85
C PHE A 96 11.85 10.68 15.64
N ILE A 97 12.03 11.91 15.16
CA ILE A 97 12.97 12.23 14.08
C ILE A 97 14.40 11.89 14.51
N ALA A 98 14.80 12.32 15.71
CA ALA A 98 16.13 12.04 16.23
C ALA A 98 16.42 10.53 16.40
N GLU A 99 15.40 9.73 16.69
CA GLU A 99 15.54 8.28 16.74
C GLU A 99 15.56 7.63 15.35
N ILE A 100 14.74 8.10 14.39
CA ILE A 100 14.77 7.60 13.00
C ILE A 100 16.16 7.80 12.37
N ASP A 101 16.75 8.98 12.57
CA ASP A 101 18.06 9.31 12.01
C ASP A 101 19.16 8.35 12.51
N LYS A 102 18.98 7.77 13.71
CA LYS A 102 19.91 6.78 14.25
C LYS A 102 19.69 5.39 13.66
N VAL A 103 18.43 4.98 13.53
CA VAL A 103 18.09 3.59 13.21
C VAL A 103 18.26 3.27 11.72
N HIS A 104 18.38 4.27 10.83
CA HIS A 104 18.42 4.06 9.36
C HIS A 104 17.34 3.06 8.90
N ASP A 105 16.19 3.05 9.59
CA ASP A 105 15.25 1.95 9.50
C ASP A 105 14.47 2.07 8.19
N LEU A 106 14.90 1.31 7.18
CA LEU A 106 14.26 1.15 5.87
C LEU A 106 12.81 0.59 6.00
N ASN A 107 12.38 0.23 7.20
CA ASN A 107 11.07 -0.33 7.51
C ASN A 107 9.92 0.70 7.53
N ILE A 108 10.17 2.00 7.34
CA ILE A 108 9.09 3.01 7.20
C ILE A 108 8.31 2.84 5.87
N HIS A 109 8.72 1.91 5.00
CA HIS A 109 8.10 1.67 3.70
C HIS A 109 6.85 0.78 3.68
N ILE A 110 6.30 0.36 4.85
CA ILE A 110 5.20 -0.62 4.95
C ILE A 110 3.96 -0.25 4.10
N GLU A 111 3.72 1.03 3.80
CA GLU A 111 2.57 1.46 2.99
C GLU A 111 2.85 1.74 1.50
N ARG A 112 4.12 1.80 1.09
CA ARG A 112 4.44 2.17 -0.30
C ARG A 112 4.46 0.93 -1.18
N SER A 113 3.76 0.99 -2.30
CA SER A 113 3.83 -0.02 -3.37
C SER A 113 5.26 -0.04 -3.94
N LEU A 114 6.16 -0.81 -3.31
CA LEU A 114 7.55 -0.94 -3.72
C LEU A 114 7.67 -1.67 -5.06
N PRO A 115 8.69 -1.38 -5.88
CA PRO A 115 8.95 -2.14 -7.10
C PRO A 115 9.03 -3.64 -6.82
N MET A 116 8.43 -4.44 -7.68
CA MET A 116 8.44 -5.89 -7.54
C MET A 116 9.82 -6.45 -7.87
N ILE A 117 10.30 -7.38 -7.04
CA ILE A 117 11.58 -8.10 -7.25
C ILE A 117 11.43 -9.30 -8.22
N TYR A 118 10.23 -9.54 -8.71
CA TYR A 118 9.87 -10.59 -9.65
C TYR A 118 8.92 -10.03 -10.70
N LYS A 119 8.74 -10.76 -11.81
CA LYS A 119 7.91 -10.32 -12.93
C LYS A 119 6.49 -9.96 -12.44
N PRO A 120 5.94 -8.79 -12.80
CA PRO A 120 4.60 -8.41 -12.40
C PRO A 120 3.53 -9.31 -13.01
N ALA A 121 2.37 -9.36 -12.35
CA ALA A 121 1.21 -10.06 -12.87
C ALA A 121 0.76 -9.38 -14.18
N PRO A 122 0.51 -10.16 -15.26
CA PRO A 122 0.08 -9.58 -16.53
C PRO A 122 -1.30 -8.94 -16.38
N TRP A 123 -1.45 -7.75 -16.93
CA TRP A 123 -2.73 -7.07 -17.09
C TRP A 123 -3.64 -7.91 -17.97
N LYS A 124 -4.81 -8.27 -17.43
CA LYS A 124 -5.86 -8.99 -18.14
C LYS A 124 -7.09 -8.11 -18.36
N ASN A 125 -7.41 -7.27 -17.40
CA ASN A 125 -8.56 -6.37 -17.44
C ASN A 125 -8.29 -5.10 -16.62
N PHE A 126 -9.29 -4.24 -16.50
CA PHE A 126 -9.20 -2.99 -15.75
C PHE A 126 -8.87 -3.16 -14.25
N LEU A 127 -9.27 -4.28 -13.64
CA LEU A 127 -9.17 -4.54 -12.19
C LEU A 127 -8.01 -5.48 -11.82
N PHE A 128 -7.41 -6.17 -12.78
CA PHE A 128 -6.46 -7.25 -12.56
C PHE A 128 -5.19 -7.08 -13.38
N GLY A 129 -4.07 -6.93 -12.66
CA GLY A 129 -2.71 -6.81 -13.18
C GLY A 129 -1.76 -6.23 -12.13
N ALA A 130 -0.48 -6.11 -12.46
CA ALA A 130 0.59 -5.60 -11.60
C ALA A 130 0.87 -6.44 -10.35
N TYR A 131 0.31 -6.09 -9.18
CA TYR A 131 0.63 -6.79 -7.92
C TYR A 131 -0.22 -8.05 -7.76
N TYR A 132 0.37 -9.13 -7.24
CA TYR A 132 -0.32 -10.40 -7.07
C TYR A 132 -1.30 -10.42 -5.89
N LEU A 133 -0.93 -9.80 -4.77
CA LEU A 133 -1.72 -9.84 -3.53
C LEU A 133 -2.57 -8.58 -3.31
N LYS A 134 -2.30 -7.51 -4.06
CA LYS A 134 -2.97 -6.22 -3.91
C LYS A 134 -3.71 -5.90 -5.19
N GLN A 135 -5.03 -5.73 -5.09
CA GLN A 135 -5.81 -5.29 -6.24
C GLN A 135 -5.35 -3.91 -6.70
N THR A 136 -4.97 -3.79 -7.97
CA THR A 136 -4.63 -2.50 -8.59
C THR A 136 -5.48 -2.24 -9.80
N LYS A 137 -6.11 -1.07 -9.81
CA LYS A 137 -6.89 -0.56 -10.94
C LYS A 137 -5.93 0.00 -11.99
N MET A 138 -6.21 -0.28 -13.26
CA MET A 138 -5.42 0.21 -14.39
C MET A 138 -5.41 1.74 -14.47
N ALA A 139 -6.52 2.39 -14.11
CA ALA A 139 -6.63 3.84 -14.05
C ALA A 139 -7.27 4.30 -12.73
N LYS A 140 -6.86 5.49 -12.28
CA LYS A 140 -7.49 6.18 -11.15
C LYS A 140 -8.78 6.82 -11.64
N ILE A 141 -9.91 6.34 -11.12
CA ILE A 141 -11.24 6.87 -11.42
C ILE A 141 -11.84 7.37 -10.12
N PHE A 142 -12.50 8.52 -10.16
CA PHE A 142 -13.24 9.03 -9.01
C PHE A 142 -14.41 8.12 -8.67
N ALA A 143 -14.62 7.86 -7.38
CA ALA A 143 -15.63 6.91 -6.92
C ALA A 143 -17.08 7.28 -7.31
N ASN A 144 -17.35 8.55 -7.60
CA ASN A 144 -18.65 9.04 -8.04
C ASN A 144 -18.92 8.79 -9.53
N PHE A 145 -17.92 8.43 -10.33
CA PHE A 145 -18.08 8.26 -11.77
C PHE A 145 -18.36 6.81 -12.14
N ARG A 146 -19.60 6.39 -11.88
CA ARG A 146 -20.05 5.00 -12.05
C ARG A 146 -20.11 4.58 -13.52
N GLU A 147 -20.45 5.49 -14.43
CA GLU A 147 -20.52 5.17 -15.86
C GLU A 147 -19.16 4.75 -16.40
N ALA A 148 -18.08 5.43 -16.01
CA ALA A 148 -16.73 5.05 -16.44
C ALA A 148 -16.34 3.64 -15.98
N HIS A 149 -16.68 3.27 -14.74
CA HIS A 149 -16.44 1.91 -14.25
C HIS A 149 -17.19 0.88 -15.09
N HIS A 150 -18.44 1.17 -15.46
CA HIS A 150 -19.25 0.27 -16.27
C HIS A 150 -18.70 0.12 -17.70
N LEU A 151 -18.33 1.25 -18.33
CA LEU A 151 -17.78 1.26 -19.69
C LEU A 151 -16.44 0.54 -19.76
N LEU A 152 -15.54 0.77 -18.81
CA LEU A 152 -14.21 0.14 -18.78
C LEU A 152 -14.26 -1.36 -18.53
N ASN A 153 -15.27 -1.84 -17.80
CA ASN A 153 -15.50 -3.27 -17.62
C ASN A 153 -16.07 -3.95 -18.87
N LYS A 154 -16.72 -3.19 -19.76
CA LYS A 154 -17.31 -3.70 -21.01
C LYS A 154 -16.41 -3.54 -22.23
N SER A 155 -15.52 -2.56 -22.23
CA SER A 155 -14.65 -2.25 -23.36
C SER A 155 -13.54 -3.29 -23.54
N ASP A 156 -13.18 -3.58 -24.79
CA ASP A 156 -11.98 -4.36 -25.09
C ASP A 156 -10.71 -3.52 -24.81
N MET A 157 -9.97 -3.92 -23.78
CA MET A 157 -8.74 -3.26 -23.34
C MET A 157 -7.48 -4.04 -23.74
N SER A 158 -7.59 -5.05 -24.60
CA SER A 158 -6.48 -5.97 -24.92
C SER A 158 -5.22 -5.25 -25.41
N LYS A 159 -5.38 -4.20 -26.24
CA LYS A 159 -4.25 -3.39 -26.73
C LYS A 159 -3.53 -2.67 -25.59
N ILE A 160 -4.27 -2.08 -24.65
CA ILE A 160 -3.70 -1.35 -23.52
C ILE A 160 -3.04 -2.33 -22.55
N CYS A 161 -3.69 -3.47 -22.26
CA CYS A 161 -3.11 -4.55 -21.46
C CYS A 161 -1.76 -5.00 -22.04
N ASN A 162 -1.67 -5.20 -23.36
CA ASN A 162 -0.44 -5.60 -24.02
C ASN A 162 0.67 -4.55 -23.86
N SER A 163 0.37 -3.27 -24.12
CA SER A 163 1.34 -2.19 -23.93
C SER A 163 1.84 -2.09 -22.49
N LEU A 164 0.93 -2.19 -21.51
CA LEU A 164 1.29 -2.16 -20.09
C LEU A 164 2.12 -3.38 -19.68
N ASN A 165 1.85 -4.55 -20.25
CA ASN A 165 2.64 -5.76 -20.02
C ASN A 165 4.06 -5.64 -20.58
N ILE A 166 4.23 -4.97 -21.72
CA ILE A 166 5.56 -4.73 -22.29
C ILE A 166 6.35 -3.79 -21.38
N ILE A 167 5.75 -2.68 -20.94
CA ILE A 167 6.42 -1.70 -20.06
C ILE A 167 6.75 -2.31 -18.70
N SER A 168 5.85 -3.13 -18.15
CA SER A 168 6.03 -3.72 -16.82
C SER A 168 7.07 -4.84 -16.77
N ASP A 169 7.38 -5.46 -17.91
CA ASP A 169 8.42 -6.51 -18.00
C ASP A 169 9.85 -5.94 -18.06
N ILE A 170 9.99 -4.63 -18.22
CA ILE A 170 11.29 -3.95 -18.25
C ILE A 170 11.93 -4.03 -16.86
N ARG A 171 13.11 -4.66 -16.78
CA ARG A 171 13.86 -4.83 -15.54
C ARG A 171 14.67 -3.59 -15.23
N TRP A 172 14.51 -3.10 -14.01
CA TRP A 172 15.26 -1.95 -13.49
C TRP A 172 16.39 -2.41 -12.58
N ARG A 173 17.49 -1.65 -12.56
CA ARG A 173 18.60 -1.83 -11.63
C ARG A 173 19.06 -0.46 -11.16
N VAL A 174 19.34 -0.33 -9.86
CA VAL A 174 19.91 0.89 -9.29
C VAL A 174 21.35 1.05 -9.77
N ASN A 175 21.71 2.26 -10.23
CA ASN A 175 23.09 2.61 -10.54
C ASN A 175 23.84 2.87 -9.24
N LYS A 176 24.84 2.03 -8.94
CA LYS A 176 25.59 2.07 -7.68
C LYS A 176 26.47 3.31 -7.58
N ASP A 177 27.17 3.66 -8.66
CA ASP A 177 28.12 4.78 -8.66
C ASP A 177 27.40 6.11 -8.40
N VAL A 178 26.22 6.28 -9.01
CA VAL A 178 25.36 7.46 -8.79
C VAL A 178 24.77 7.45 -7.37
N LEU A 179 24.35 6.28 -6.88
CA LEU A 179 23.83 6.14 -5.52
C LEU A 179 24.89 6.54 -4.49
N GLU A 180 26.10 6.00 -4.59
CA GLU A 180 27.22 6.28 -3.68
C GLU A 180 27.59 7.77 -3.68
N MET A 181 27.60 8.40 -4.87
CA MET A 181 27.81 9.85 -4.98
C MET A 181 26.72 10.65 -4.25
N ILE A 182 25.45 10.29 -4.43
CA ILE A 182 24.33 10.97 -3.77
C ILE A 182 24.38 10.76 -2.25
N GLU A 183 24.66 9.55 -1.79
CA GLU A 183 24.83 9.23 -0.37
C GLU A 183 25.97 10.03 0.25
N TYR A 184 27.09 10.17 -0.46
CA TYR A 184 28.20 11.02 -0.05
C TYR A 184 27.78 12.49 0.07
N ILE A 185 27.13 13.06 -0.96
CA ILE A 185 26.64 14.45 -0.95
C ILE A 185 25.64 14.68 0.19
N TRP A 186 24.76 13.71 0.44
CA TRP A 186 23.81 13.76 1.54
C TRP A 186 24.52 13.76 2.90
N SER A 187 25.55 12.92 3.06
CA SER A 187 26.31 12.81 4.32
C SER A 187 27.07 14.09 4.70
N ILE A 188 27.50 14.88 3.73
CA ILE A 188 28.17 16.17 3.96
C ILE A 188 27.17 17.32 4.21
N GLY A 189 25.88 17.03 4.34
CA GLY A 189 24.82 18.01 4.58
C GLY A 189 24.39 18.78 3.33
N GLY A 190 24.74 18.27 2.14
CA GLY A 190 24.29 18.83 0.87
C GLY A 190 22.81 18.57 0.67
N GLY A 191 21.99 19.63 0.66
CA GLY A 191 20.62 19.54 0.16
C GLY A 191 20.68 19.24 -1.35
N PRO A 192 20.12 18.12 -1.84
CA PRO A 192 20.05 17.88 -3.28
C PRO A 192 19.06 18.88 -3.88
N GLY A 193 19.58 19.99 -4.39
CA GLY A 193 18.85 21.10 -4.99
C GLY A 193 19.78 22.19 -5.47
#